data_AF-R5P467-F1
#
_entry.id   AF-R5P467-F1
#
_cell.length_a   1.000
_cell.length_b   1.000
_cell.length_c   1.000
_cell.angle_alpha   90.00
_cell.angle_beta   90.00
_cell.angle_gamma   90.00
#
_symmetry.space_group_name_H-M   'P 1'
#
loop_
_entity.id
_entity.type
_entity.pdbx_description
1 polymer ?
#
loop_
_entity_poly.entity_id
_entity_poly.type
_entity_poly.pdbx_seq_one_letter_code
_entity_poly.pdbx_strand_id
1 'polypeptide(L)'
;MYHYYGTANKNYHEYLTDNMVKYKKYFYVLRPILACKWIEEKKCPPPVLFDELFNSVLEEDMKPAVNELLARKIQMSEADKAPKVDFINQYIVKKLTYYNQLISSMSDDRNPDWEPLEKIFLKINGIGIGSN
;
A
#
# COMPACT_ATOMS: atom_id res chain seq x y z
N MET A 1 11.09 -5.87 -5.68
CA MET A 1 10.99 -4.57 -4.97
C MET A 1 10.66 -3.39 -5.89
N TYR A 2 11.43 -3.17 -6.97
CA TYR A 2 11.23 -2.07 -7.94
C TYR A 2 9.78 -1.91 -8.43
N HIS A 3 9.12 -3.02 -8.79
CA HIS A 3 7.72 -3.04 -9.24
C HIS A 3 6.77 -2.38 -8.24
N TYR A 4 6.78 -2.82 -6.97
CA TYR A 4 5.91 -2.26 -5.94
C TYR A 4 6.20 -0.80 -5.66
N TYR A 5 7.48 -0.41 -5.61
CA TYR A 5 7.83 0.99 -5.45
C TYR A 5 7.22 1.82 -6.60
N GLY A 6 7.36 1.37 -7.85
CA GLY A 6 6.74 2.03 -9.01
C GLY A 6 5.22 2.15 -8.88
N THR A 7 4.54 1.08 -8.47
CA THR A 7 3.09 1.06 -8.24
C THR A 7 2.68 2.02 -7.11
N ALA A 8 3.36 1.98 -5.97
CA ALA A 8 3.11 2.87 -4.83
C ALA A 8 3.32 4.33 -5.22
N ASN A 9 4.45 4.63 -5.86
CA ASN A 9 4.84 5.98 -6.25
C ASN A 9 3.86 6.57 -7.26
N LYS A 10 3.47 5.80 -8.28
CA LYS A 10 2.46 6.21 -9.25
C LYS A 10 1.12 6.50 -8.57
N ASN A 11 0.60 5.55 -7.79
CA ASN A 11 -0.71 5.68 -7.15
C ASN A 11 -0.75 6.82 -6.13
N TYR A 12 0.37 7.11 -5.44
CA TYR A 12 0.48 8.24 -4.54
C TYR A 12 0.27 9.57 -5.29
N HIS A 13 1.06 9.79 -6.34
CA HIS A 13 1.00 11.03 -7.12
C HIS A 13 -0.32 11.19 -7.89
N GLU A 14 -0.95 10.08 -8.29
CA GLU A 14 -2.24 10.09 -9.00
C GLU A 14 -3.43 10.38 -8.09
N TYR A 15 -3.38 9.98 -6.80
CA TYR A 15 -4.60 9.94 -5.97
C TYR A 15 -4.53 10.60 -4.59
N LEU A 16 -3.33 10.81 -4.01
CA LEU A 16 -3.19 11.17 -2.59
C LEU A 16 -2.53 12.54 -2.34
N THR A 17 -2.31 13.32 -3.39
CA THR A 17 -1.68 14.66 -3.31
C THR A 17 -2.67 15.78 -3.00
N ASP A 18 -3.94 15.62 -3.39
CA ASP A 18 -5.02 16.58 -3.13
C ASP A 18 -5.42 16.67 -1.64
N ASN A 19 -6.10 17.76 -1.26
CA ASN A 19 -6.66 17.91 0.09
C ASN A 19 -7.82 16.93 0.38
N MET A 20 -8.58 16.56 -0.65
CA MET A 20 -9.71 15.64 -0.57
C MET A 20 -9.43 14.41 -1.42
N VAL A 21 -9.32 13.25 -0.78
CA VAL A 21 -8.84 12.01 -1.40
C VAL A 21 -9.82 10.86 -1.19
N LYS A 22 -9.78 9.88 -2.09
CA LYS A 22 -10.57 8.66 -1.95
C LYS A 22 -9.85 7.70 -1.01
N TYR A 23 -10.49 7.32 0.10
CA TYR A 23 -9.80 6.49 1.10
C TYR A 23 -9.40 5.12 0.59
N LYS A 24 -10.17 4.54 -0.35
CA LYS A 24 -9.79 3.32 -1.07
C LYS A 24 -8.41 3.43 -1.71
N LYS A 25 -8.01 4.63 -2.18
CA LYS A 25 -6.72 4.87 -2.85
C LYS A 25 -5.50 4.79 -1.93
N TYR A 26 -5.66 4.97 -0.61
CA TYR A 26 -4.58 4.67 0.33
C TYR A 26 -4.14 3.22 0.25
N PHE A 27 -5.05 2.27 0.05
CA PHE A 27 -4.70 0.84 0.00
C PHE A 27 -3.99 0.46 -1.30
N TYR A 28 -4.18 1.23 -2.37
CA TYR A 28 -3.39 1.11 -3.60
C TYR A 28 -1.94 1.59 -3.44
N VAL A 29 -1.63 2.30 -2.34
CA VAL A 29 -0.29 2.83 -2.03
C VAL A 29 0.34 2.08 -0.85
N LEU A 30 -0.42 1.87 0.23
CA LEU A 30 0.04 1.17 1.43
C LEU A 30 0.40 -0.29 1.13
N ARG A 31 -0.42 -1.01 0.35
CA ARG A 31 -0.14 -2.42 0.02
C ARG A 31 1.22 -2.59 -0.67
N PRO A 32 1.57 -1.86 -1.74
CA PRO A 32 2.89 -1.97 -2.32
C PRO A 32 4.02 -1.44 -1.41
N ILE A 33 3.78 -0.44 -0.56
CA ILE A 33 4.77 0.00 0.45
C ILE A 33 5.09 -1.11 1.46
N LEU A 34 4.08 -1.82 1.94
CA LEU A 34 4.27 -2.95 2.86
C LEU A 34 4.89 -4.15 2.14
N ALA A 35 4.58 -4.37 0.86
CA ALA A 35 5.26 -5.36 0.04
C ALA A 35 6.75 -5.06 -0.11
N CYS A 36 7.14 -3.79 -0.32
CA CYS A 36 8.54 -3.37 -0.28
C CYS A 36 9.18 -3.71 1.07
N LYS A 37 8.51 -3.38 2.18
CA LYS A 37 9.01 -3.65 3.53
C LYS A 37 9.21 -5.15 3.78
N TRP A 38 8.25 -5.96 3.35
CA TRP A 38 8.33 -7.41 3.45
C TRP A 38 9.53 -7.97 2.69
N ILE A 39 9.74 -7.56 1.44
CA ILE A 39 10.89 -8.03 0.64
C ILE A 39 12.19 -7.59 1.28
N GLU A 40 12.24 -6.36 1.82
CA GLU A 40 13.40 -5.85 2.54
C GLU A 40 13.73 -6.71 3.77
N GLU A 41 12.76 -7.00 4.62
CA GLU A 41 12.95 -7.70 5.90
C GLU A 41 13.09 -9.22 5.75
N LYS A 42 12.26 -9.83 4.90
CA LYS A 42 12.11 -11.29 4.82
C LYS A 42 12.78 -11.93 3.61
N LYS A 43 13.25 -11.12 2.65
CA LYS A 43 13.94 -11.58 1.42
C LYS A 43 13.16 -12.67 0.65
N CYS A 44 11.83 -12.62 0.71
CA CYS A 44 10.93 -13.56 0.04
C CYS A 44 9.72 -12.82 -0.57
N PRO A 45 8.94 -13.46 -1.46
CA PRO A 45 7.80 -12.82 -2.08
C PRO A 45 6.75 -12.45 -1.01
N PRO A 46 6.15 -11.26 -1.08
CA PRO A 46 5.18 -10.83 -0.09
C PRO A 46 3.83 -11.52 -0.30
N PRO A 47 3.05 -11.68 0.79
CA PRO A 47 1.73 -12.25 0.72
C PRO A 47 0.77 -11.33 -0.03
N VAL A 48 -0.23 -11.97 -0.62
CA VAL A 48 -1.29 -11.30 -1.37
C VAL A 48 -2.27 -10.59 -0.42
N LEU A 49 -2.47 -11.11 0.79
CA LEU A 49 -3.43 -10.59 1.76
C LEU A 49 -2.89 -9.32 2.43
N PHE A 50 -3.71 -8.27 2.44
CA PHE A 50 -3.34 -7.02 3.10
C PHE A 50 -3.21 -7.20 4.62
N ASP A 51 -4.08 -7.98 5.24
CA ASP A 51 -4.04 -8.22 6.69
C ASP A 51 -2.73 -8.90 7.13
N GLU A 52 -2.16 -9.76 6.29
CA GLU A 52 -0.88 -10.40 6.59
C GLU A 52 0.27 -9.40 6.54
N LEU A 53 0.28 -8.52 5.54
CA LEU A 53 1.23 -7.39 5.45
C LEU A 53 1.07 -6.43 6.63
N PHE A 54 -0.18 -6.04 6.93
CA PHE A 54 -0.53 -5.13 8.01
C PHE A 54 -0.06 -5.67 9.37
N ASN A 55 -0.32 -6.94 9.67
CA ASN A 55 0.05 -7.51 10.96
C ASN A 55 1.56 -7.80 11.07
N SER A 56 2.21 -8.16 9.96
CA SER A 56 3.60 -8.59 9.97
C SER A 56 4.62 -7.47 9.90
N VAL A 57 4.37 -6.45 9.08
CA VAL A 57 5.40 -5.45 8.74
C VAL A 57 4.96 -4.01 8.97
N LEU A 58 3.70 -3.69 9.21
CA LEU A 58 3.34 -2.30 9.56
C LEU A 58 3.82 -1.97 10.97
N GLU A 59 4.41 -0.79 11.14
CA GLU A 59 4.85 -0.29 12.44
C GLU A 59 3.68 -0.16 13.43
N GLU A 60 3.89 -0.52 14.70
CA GLU A 60 2.84 -0.57 15.73
C GLU A 60 2.15 0.78 15.95
N ASP A 61 2.90 1.88 15.83
CA ASP A 61 2.38 3.25 15.94
C ASP A 61 1.50 3.66 14.74
N MET A 62 1.67 3.01 13.59
CA MET A 62 0.86 3.23 12.39
C MET A 62 -0.41 2.38 12.36
N LYS A 63 -0.46 1.25 13.07
CA LYS A 63 -1.61 0.34 13.08
C LYS A 63 -2.94 1.01 13.46
N PRO A 64 -3.02 1.85 14.51
CA PRO A 64 -4.27 2.53 14.86
C PRO A 64 -4.82 3.39 13.72
N ALA A 65 -3.95 4.19 13.08
CA ALA A 65 -4.36 5.08 12.00
C ALA A 65 -4.84 4.31 10.76
N VAL A 66 -4.17 3.23 10.40
CA VAL A 66 -4.56 2.39 9.26
C VAL A 66 -5.84 1.58 9.56
N ASN A 67 -6.06 1.15 10.81
CA ASN A 67 -7.33 0.55 11.24
C ASN A 67 -8.50 1.54 11.15
N GLU A 68 -8.33 2.78 11.59
CA GLU A 68 -9.35 3.82 11.43
C GLU A 68 -9.66 4.08 9.95
N LEU A 69 -8.62 4.10 9.11
CA LEU A 69 -8.77 4.25 7.68
C LEU A 69 -9.53 3.07 7.04
N LEU A 70 -9.31 1.84 7.51
CA LEU A 70 -10.08 0.65 7.10
C LEU A 70 -11.56 0.78 7.48
N ALA A 71 -11.84 1.17 8.71
CA ALA A 71 -13.22 1.36 9.19
C ALA A 71 -13.97 2.40 8.35
N ARG A 72 -13.32 3.53 8.06
CA ARG A 72 -13.89 4.59 7.21
C ARG A 72 -14.05 4.16 5.76
N LYS A 73 -13.10 3.39 5.21
CA LYS A 73 -13.19 2.84 3.84
C LYS A 73 -14.47 2.02 3.65
N ILE A 74 -14.88 1.24 4.64
CA ILE A 74 -16.08 0.38 4.56
C ILE A 74 -17.36 1.21 4.45
N GLN A 75 -17.39 2.38 5.09
CA GLN A 75 -18.55 3.27 5.09
C GLN A 75 -18.63 4.16 3.85
N MET A 76 -17.55 4.28 3.08
CA MET A 76 -17.44 5.18 1.93
C MET A 76 -17.70 4.47 0.59
N SER A 77 -18.47 5.12 -0.27
CA SER A 77 -18.64 4.74 -1.67
C SER A 77 -17.32 4.91 -2.45
N GLU A 78 -17.25 4.38 -3.67
CA GLU A 78 -16.09 4.58 -4.55
C GLU A 78 -15.92 6.01 -5.07
N ALA A 79 -17.00 6.79 -5.05
CA ALA A 79 -16.99 8.18 -5.49
C ALA A 79 -16.57 9.12 -4.34
N ASP A 80 -16.75 8.71 -3.10
CA ASP A 80 -16.60 9.57 -1.93
C ASP A 80 -15.15 10.02 -1.73
N LYS A 81 -14.98 11.30 -1.46
CA LYS A 81 -13.71 11.91 -1.04
C LYS A 81 -13.83 12.37 0.40
N ALA A 82 -12.74 12.23 1.15
CA ALA A 82 -12.61 12.74 2.52
C ALA A 82 -11.28 13.47 2.68
N PRO A 83 -11.14 14.31 3.72
CA PRO A 83 -9.89 15.01 3.99
C PRO A 83 -8.70 14.04 4.04
N LYS A 84 -7.59 14.44 3.46
CA LYS A 84 -6.34 13.69 3.52
C LYS A 84 -5.95 13.42 4.99
N VAL A 85 -5.56 12.18 5.29
CA VAL A 85 -5.07 11.78 6.61
C VAL A 85 -3.57 12.07 6.65
N ASP A 86 -3.20 13.24 7.14
CA ASP A 86 -1.81 13.73 7.08
C ASP A 86 -0.81 12.79 7.72
N PHE A 87 -1.15 12.16 8.85
CA PHE A 87 -0.27 11.20 9.52
C PHE A 87 0.10 10.01 8.61
N ILE A 88 -0.89 9.42 7.93
CA ILE A 88 -0.66 8.32 6.98
C ILE A 88 0.08 8.83 5.73
N ASN A 89 -0.23 10.04 5.28
CA ASN A 89 0.42 10.64 4.12
C ASN A 89 1.91 10.90 4.35
N GLN A 90 2.28 11.43 5.52
CA GLN A 90 3.67 11.64 5.91
C GLN A 90 4.44 10.32 5.98
N TYR A 91 3.82 9.27 6.54
CA TYR A 91 4.39 7.93 6.53
C TYR A 91 4.65 7.44 5.10
N ILE A 92 3.68 7.59 4.19
CA ILE A 92 3.81 7.21 2.77
C ILE A 92 4.98 7.94 2.12
N VAL A 93 5.04 9.27 2.22
CA VAL A 93 6.11 10.09 1.61
C VAL A 93 7.49 9.69 2.13
N LYS A 94 7.60 9.45 3.45
CA LYS A 94 8.83 8.99 4.07
C LYS A 94 9.27 7.64 3.50
N LYS A 95 8.35 6.67 3.37
CA LYS A 95 8.65 5.34 2.82
C LYS A 95 8.97 5.37 1.33
N LEU A 96 8.27 6.19 0.54
CA LEU A 96 8.59 6.37 -0.88
C LEU A 96 10.00 6.94 -1.05
N THR A 97 10.36 7.96 -0.28
CA THR A 97 11.70 8.55 -0.31
C THR A 97 12.77 7.52 0.05
N TYR A 98 12.55 6.77 1.14
CA TYR A 98 13.46 5.72 1.60
C TYR A 98 13.66 4.63 0.53
N TYR A 99 12.58 4.07 -0.01
CA TYR A 99 12.69 3.00 -1.00
C TYR A 99 13.26 3.49 -2.34
N ASN A 100 13.03 4.73 -2.73
CA ASN A 100 13.68 5.32 -3.90
C ASN A 100 15.21 5.32 -3.74
N GLN A 101 15.71 5.74 -2.57
CA GLN A 101 17.13 5.75 -2.27
C GLN A 101 17.70 4.33 -2.21
N LEU A 102 17.01 3.41 -1.52
CA LEU A 102 17.42 2.02 -1.40
C LEU A 102 17.54 1.35 -2.77
N ILE A 103 16.52 1.46 -3.61
CA ILE A 103 16.50 0.89 -4.95
C ILE A 103 17.59 1.51 -5.83
N SER A 104 17.82 2.82 -5.72
CA SER A 104 18.88 3.52 -6.48
C SER A 104 20.29 3.07 -6.06
N SER A 105 20.45 2.58 -4.83
CA SER A 105 21.72 2.06 -4.30
C SER A 105 21.96 0.58 -4.61
N MET A 106 20.91 -0.17 -4.98
CA MET A 106 21.02 -1.58 -5.36
C MET A 106 21.54 -1.68 -6.80
N SER A 107 22.74 -2.23 -6.98
CA SER A 107 23.30 -2.52 -8.30
C SER A 107 22.47 -3.60 -9.00
N ASP A 108 21.67 -3.18 -9.98
CA ASP A 108 21.04 -3.94 -11.08
C ASP A 108 20.52 -5.38 -10.83
N ASP A 109 20.23 -5.77 -9.59
CA ASP A 109 19.56 -7.04 -9.24
C ASP A 109 18.05 -6.91 -9.50
N ARG A 110 17.71 -6.68 -10.77
CA ARG A 110 16.35 -6.77 -11.31
C ARG A 110 15.88 -8.21 -11.18
N ASN A 111 15.49 -8.62 -9.98
CA ASN A 111 14.86 -9.92 -9.77
C ASN A 111 13.35 -9.81 -10.07
N PRO A 112 12.86 -10.36 -11.20
CA PRO A 112 11.45 -10.34 -11.59
C PRO A 112 10.57 -11.26 -10.72
N ASP A 113 11.15 -12.13 -9.88
CA ASP A 113 10.42 -13.12 -9.08
C ASP A 113 9.63 -12.50 -7.92
N TRP A 114 9.83 -11.20 -7.68
CA TRP A 114 9.07 -10.46 -6.69
C TRP A 114 7.69 -9.99 -7.19
N GLU A 115 7.22 -10.42 -8.37
CA GLU A 115 5.86 -10.14 -8.86
C GLU A 115 4.82 -11.17 -8.38
N PRO A 116 4.06 -10.92 -7.31
CA PRO A 116 2.84 -11.62 -7.01
C PRO A 116 1.76 -11.00 -7.88
N LEU A 117 1.41 -11.67 -8.97
CA LEU A 117 0.06 -11.79 -9.55
C LEU A 117 -0.93 -10.62 -9.24
N GLU A 118 -0.53 -9.37 -9.39
CA GLU A 118 -1.40 -8.21 -9.07
C GLU A 118 -2.50 -8.02 -10.13
N LYS A 119 -2.47 -8.83 -11.20
CA LYS A 119 -3.57 -8.95 -12.18
C LYS A 119 -4.87 -9.51 -11.59
N ILE A 120 -4.89 -10.00 -10.35
CA ILE A 120 -6.10 -10.61 -9.74
C ILE A 120 -6.91 -9.63 -8.87
N PHE A 121 -6.32 -8.54 -8.37
CA PHE A 121 -7.03 -7.66 -7.43
C PHE A 121 -8.11 -6.76 -8.07
N LEU A 122 -8.00 -6.47 -9.38
CA LEU A 122 -9.02 -5.70 -10.08
C LEU A 122 -10.33 -6.48 -10.32
N LYS A 123 -10.33 -7.82 -10.13
CA LYS A 123 -11.53 -8.65 -10.34
C LYS A 123 -12.30 -8.96 -9.05
N ILE A 124 -11.70 -8.78 -7.87
CA ILE A 124 -12.29 -9.20 -6.58
C ILE A 124 -12.94 -8.03 -5.83
N ASN A 125 -12.72 -6.77 -6.22
CA ASN A 125 -13.48 -5.64 -5.65
C ASN A 125 -14.96 -5.59 -6.11
N GLY A 126 -15.42 -6.59 -6.88
CA GLY A 126 -16.80 -6.74 -7.34
C GLY A 126 -17.60 -7.89 -6.72
N ILE A 127 -17.07 -8.64 -5.75
CA ILE A 127 -17.83 -9.71 -5.09
C ILE A 127 -17.63 -9.60 -3.58
N GLY A 128 -18.67 -9.10 -2.91
CA GLY A 128 -18.78 -9.20 -1.46
C GLY A 128 -19.03 -10.64 -1.02
N ILE A 129 -18.54 -10.96 0.16
CA ILE A 129 -19.10 -11.90 1.15
C ILE A 129 -18.51 -11.41 2.50
N GLY A 130 -19.24 -11.08 3.56
CA GLY A 130 -20.54 -11.58 3.96
C GLY A 130 -20.38 -12.93 4.65
N SER A 131 -20.49 -12.92 5.98
CA SER A 131 -20.65 -14.07 6.90
C SER A 131 -19.35 -14.82 7.21
N ASN A 132 -19.02 -15.20 8.45
CA ASN A 132 -19.81 -15.43 9.66
C ASN A 132 -18.92 -15.19 10.90
#